data_AF-A0AAQ2EPD9-F1
#
_entry.id   AF-A0AAQ2EPD9-F1
#
_cell.length_a   1.000
_cell.length_b   1.000
_cell.length_c   1.000
_cell.angle_alpha   90.00
_cell.angle_beta   90.00
_cell.angle_gamma   90.00
#
_symmetry.space_group_name_H-M   'P 1'
#
loop_
_entity.id
_entity.type
_entity.pdbx_description
1 polymer ?
#
loop_
_entity_poly.entity_id
_entity_poly.type
_entity_poly.pdbx_seq_one_letter_code
_entity_poly.pdbx_strand_id
1 'polypeptide(L)'
;FDLTRDLMLRAQLLKISAKEHILLVTIHHIASDGWSREILVNEFSRLYTAYAQGQDNPLPPLAIQYGDYAHWQRNYLQGAVLNEQLAYWKKQLADLPVLHSLPLDNPRPAVQSFAGNLHVSRIEQATHQRLMAMCQERGATLFMGLHAVFSVLLARYSNEQDIV
;
A
#
# COMPACT_ATOMS: atom_id res chain seq x y z
N PHE A 1 0.30 -18.69 -4.15
CA PHE A 1 0.43 -19.02 -2.73
C PHE A 1 -0.84 -19.73 -2.33
N ASP A 2 -0.74 -20.89 -1.67
CA ASP A 2 -1.87 -21.45 -0.91
C ASP A 2 -1.77 -20.93 0.53
N LEU A 3 -2.71 -20.06 0.91
CA LEU A 3 -2.74 -19.39 2.22
C LEU A 3 -2.80 -20.34 3.41
N THR A 4 -3.23 -21.59 3.19
CA THR A 4 -3.42 -22.57 4.27
C THR A 4 -2.14 -23.33 4.62
N ARG A 5 -1.13 -23.32 3.73
CA ARG A 5 0.05 -24.19 3.86
C ARG A 5 1.38 -23.54 3.51
N ASP A 6 1.38 -22.55 2.61
CA ASP A 6 2.62 -21.93 2.16
C ASP A 6 3.15 -20.95 3.21
N LEU A 7 4.47 -20.77 3.23
CA LEU A 7 5.04 -19.54 3.75
C LEU A 7 4.64 -18.41 2.80
N MET A 8 4.10 -17.31 3.32
CA MET A 8 3.69 -16.12 2.55
C MET A 8 4.87 -15.34 1.97
N LEU A 9 6.04 -15.99 1.88
CA LEU A 9 7.29 -15.50 1.33
C LEU A 9 7.91 -16.62 0.49
N ARG A 10 8.35 -16.27 -0.71
CA ARG A 10 9.18 -17.10 -1.58
C ARG A 10 10.42 -16.31 -1.97
N ALA A 11 11.57 -16.97 -1.97
CA ALA A 11 12.83 -16.36 -2.38
C ALA A 11 13.55 -17.26 -3.39
N GLN A 12 14.12 -16.66 -4.42
CA GLN A 12 14.91 -17.36 -5.43
C GLN A 12 16.14 -16.54 -5.80
N LEU A 13 17.32 -17.15 -5.76
CA LEU A 13 18.56 -16.53 -6.20
C LEU A 13 18.87 -16.99 -7.63
N LEU A 14 18.87 -16.05 -8.57
CA LEU A 14 19.37 -16.26 -9.92
C LEU A 14 20.85 -15.91 -9.97
N LYS A 15 21.67 -16.86 -10.40
CA LYS A 15 23.10 -16.65 -10.61
C LYS A 15 23.31 -16.28 -12.08
N ILE A 16 23.63 -15.02 -12.35
CA ILE A 16 23.86 -14.52 -13.71
C ILE A 16 25.32 -14.79 -14.10
N SER A 17 26.25 -14.55 -13.17
CA SER A 17 27.67 -14.88 -13.30
C SER A 17 28.28 -15.14 -11.92
N ALA A 18 29.61 -15.35 -11.87
CA ALA A 18 30.33 -15.54 -10.60
C ALA A 18 30.21 -14.34 -9.64
N LYS A 19 30.00 -13.12 -10.16
CA LYS A 19 29.94 -11.88 -9.37
C LYS A 19 28.60 -11.13 -9.48
N GLU A 20 27.65 -11.68 -10.23
CA GLU A 20 26.37 -11.03 -10.49
C GLU A 20 25.22 -11.98 -10.20
N HIS A 21 24.32 -11.53 -9.33
CA HIS A 21 23.23 -12.32 -8.80
C HIS A 21 21.98 -11.44 -8.67
N ILE A 22 20.81 -12.05 -8.85
CA ILE A 22 19.51 -11.41 -8.61
C ILE A 22 18.79 -12.23 -7.55
N LEU A 23 18.46 -11.59 -6.42
CA LEU A 23 17.57 -12.19 -5.42
C LEU A 23 16.13 -11.73 -5.69
N LEU A 24 15.29 -12.66 -6.14
CA LEU A 24 13.85 -12.42 -6.24
C LEU A 24 13.20 -12.80 -4.93
N VAL A 25 12.49 -11.86 -4.33
CA VAL A 25 11.67 -12.08 -3.14
C VAL A 25 10.24 -11.71 -3.49
N THR A 26 9.32 -12.66 -3.31
CA THR A 26 7.89 -12.45 -3.50
C THR A 26 7.19 -12.70 -2.17
N ILE A 27 6.41 -11.72 -1.72
CA ILE A 27 5.66 -11.81 -0.48
C ILE A 27 4.19 -11.60 -0.81
N HIS A 28 3.35 -12.46 -0.26
CA HIS A 28 1.91 -12.32 -0.38
C HIS A 28 1.44 -11.13 0.47
N HIS A 29 0.59 -10.25 -0.07
CA HIS A 29 0.17 -9.02 0.60
C HIS A 29 -0.55 -9.23 1.94
N ILE A 30 -1.06 -10.43 2.22
CA ILE A 30 -1.61 -10.79 3.53
C ILE A 30 -0.58 -10.67 4.67
N ALA A 31 0.71 -10.77 4.36
CA ALA A 31 1.80 -10.78 5.33
C ALA A 31 2.71 -9.55 5.26
N SER A 32 2.46 -8.61 4.33
CA SER A 32 3.31 -7.44 4.13
C SER A 32 2.58 -6.30 3.41
N ASP A 33 2.84 -5.09 3.88
CA ASP A 33 2.50 -3.82 3.23
C ASP A 33 3.75 -3.09 2.71
N GLY A 34 3.59 -1.84 2.29
CA GLY A 34 4.70 -1.00 1.80
C GLY A 34 5.78 -0.75 2.86
N TRP A 35 5.39 -0.54 4.12
CA TRP A 35 6.32 -0.30 5.23
C TRP A 35 7.12 -1.56 5.54
N SER A 36 6.44 -2.70 5.64
CA SER A 36 7.02 -4.02 5.94
C SER A 36 8.15 -4.39 4.97
N ARG A 37 8.03 -3.98 3.70
CA ARG A 37 9.08 -4.22 2.70
C ARG A 37 10.38 -3.49 3.00
N GLU A 38 10.32 -2.25 3.50
CA GLU A 38 11.51 -1.48 3.85
C GLU A 38 12.22 -2.09 5.06
N ILE A 39 11.46 -2.48 6.09
CA ILE A 39 11.98 -3.21 7.25
C ILE A 39 12.70 -4.48 6.79
N LEU A 40 12.02 -5.30 5.97
CA LEU A 40 12.57 -6.57 5.52
C LEU A 40 13.90 -6.38 4.77
N VAL A 41 13.98 -5.42 3.85
CA VAL A 41 15.21 -5.16 3.09
C VAL A 41 16.34 -4.72 4.03
N ASN A 42 16.05 -3.82 4.97
CA ASN A 42 17.03 -3.35 5.93
C ASN A 42 17.55 -4.48 6.83
N GLU A 43 16.63 -5.25 7.44
CA GLU A 43 16.96 -6.34 8.34
C GLU A 43 17.67 -7.49 7.61
N PHE A 44 17.24 -7.83 6.40
CA PHE A 44 17.91 -8.80 5.55
C PHE A 44 19.37 -8.39 5.29
N SER A 45 19.62 -7.14 4.90
CA SER A 45 20.99 -6.66 4.67
C SER A 45 21.85 -6.73 5.94
N ARG A 46 21.30 -6.35 7.11
CA ARG A 46 22.02 -6.42 8.39
C ARG A 46 22.35 -7.85 8.78
N LEU A 47 21.38 -8.76 8.69
CA LEU A 47 21.56 -10.18 8.97
C LEU A 47 22.56 -10.82 8.01
N TYR A 48 22.44 -10.53 6.71
CA TYR A 48 23.35 -11.05 5.70
C TYR A 48 24.80 -10.60 5.97
N THR A 49 25.02 -9.32 6.27
CA THR A 49 26.36 -8.81 6.60
C THR A 49 26.94 -9.46 7.85
N ALA A 50 26.17 -9.59 8.93
CA ALA A 50 26.62 -10.23 10.16
C ALA A 50 27.01 -11.70 9.92
N TYR A 51 26.12 -12.47 9.29
CA TYR A 51 26.36 -13.88 9.00
C TYR A 51 27.50 -14.10 8.01
N ALA A 52 27.68 -13.22 7.02
CA ALA A 52 28.83 -13.28 6.11
C ALA A 52 30.18 -13.04 6.81
N GLN A 53 30.17 -12.38 7.97
CA GLN A 53 31.34 -12.14 8.81
C GLN A 53 31.48 -13.14 9.96
N GLY A 54 30.60 -14.15 10.05
CA GLY A 54 30.60 -15.12 11.15
C GLY A 54 30.13 -14.55 12.49
N GLN A 55 29.38 -13.44 12.48
CA GLN A 55 28.79 -12.82 13.67
C GLN A 55 27.35 -13.33 13.88
N ASP A 56 26.86 -13.21 15.12
CA ASP A 56 25.48 -13.55 15.49
C ASP A 56 24.45 -12.50 15.01
N ASN A 57 23.16 -12.79 15.21
CA ASN A 57 22.06 -11.88 14.87
C ASN A 57 22.20 -10.53 15.61
N PRO A 58 22.36 -9.40 14.90
CA PRO A 58 22.51 -8.08 15.50
C PRO A 58 21.17 -7.37 15.77
N LEU A 59 20.04 -7.99 15.44
CA LEU A 59 18.71 -7.41 15.60
C LEU A 59 18.17 -7.67 17.01
N PRO A 60 17.59 -6.65 17.68
CA PRO A 60 16.90 -6.87 18.94
C PRO A 60 15.65 -7.74 18.71
N PRO A 61 15.22 -8.54 19.70
CA PRO A 61 13.95 -9.26 19.60
C PRO A 61 12.78 -8.28 19.54
N LEU A 62 11.78 -8.58 18.70
CA LEU A 62 10.56 -7.79 18.62
C LEU A 62 9.73 -7.98 19.89
N ALA A 63 9.37 -6.87 20.54
CA ALA A 63 8.50 -6.89 21.72
C ALA A 63 7.04 -7.25 21.40
N ILE A 64 6.62 -7.07 20.14
CA ILE A 64 5.26 -7.31 19.64
C ILE A 64 5.38 -8.09 18.33
N GLN A 65 4.64 -9.20 18.22
CA GLN A 65 4.46 -9.96 17.00
C GLN A 65 3.14 -9.58 16.34
N TYR A 66 2.97 -9.90 15.05
CA TYR A 66 1.72 -9.58 14.34
C TYR A 66 0.49 -10.27 14.95
N GLY A 67 0.67 -11.44 15.58
CA GLY A 67 -0.39 -12.12 16.33
C GLY A 67 -0.90 -11.29 17.52
N ASP A 68 0.01 -10.59 18.21
CA ASP A 68 -0.33 -9.69 19.31
C ASP A 68 -1.13 -8.48 18.80
N TYR A 69 -0.70 -7.91 17.67
CA TYR A 69 -1.42 -6.83 17.00
C TYR A 69 -2.84 -7.26 16.59
N ALA A 70 -2.98 -8.44 15.99
CA ALA A 70 -4.28 -8.97 15.57
C ALA A 70 -5.21 -9.21 16.78
N HIS A 71 -4.68 -9.75 17.88
CA HIS A 71 -5.42 -9.94 19.12
C HIS A 71 -5.84 -8.59 19.72
N TRP A 72 -4.93 -7.62 19.80
CA TRP A 72 -5.21 -6.27 20.26
C TRP A 72 -6.31 -5.61 19.43
N GLN A 73 -6.21 -5.65 18.10
CA GLN A 73 -7.18 -5.01 17.20
C GLN A 73 -8.58 -5.62 17.40
N ARG A 74 -8.68 -6.95 17.49
CA ARG A 74 -9.94 -7.65 17.77
C ARG A 74 -10.53 -7.22 19.11
N ASN A 75 -9.70 -7.01 20.12
CA ASN A 75 -10.16 -6.60 21.44
C ASN A 75 -10.51 -5.11 21.52
N TYR A 76 -9.83 -4.27 20.75
CA TYR A 76 -10.05 -2.84 20.71
C TYR A 76 -11.31 -2.46 19.91
N LEU A 77 -11.51 -3.08 18.74
CA LEU A 77 -12.65 -2.81 17.86
C LEU A 77 -13.92 -3.56 18.31
N GLN A 78 -14.37 -3.26 19.52
CA GLN A 78 -15.57 -3.84 20.13
C GLN A 78 -16.43 -2.76 20.79
N GLY A 79 -17.69 -3.10 21.11
CA GLY A 79 -18.57 -2.28 21.94
C GLY A 79 -18.70 -0.85 21.44
N ALA A 80 -18.46 0.13 22.32
CA ALA A 80 -18.63 1.56 22.02
C ALA A 80 -17.74 2.03 20.86
N VAL A 81 -16.47 1.61 20.83
CA VAL A 81 -15.51 2.03 19.78
C VAL A 81 -15.98 1.56 18.41
N LEU A 82 -16.38 0.29 18.29
CA LEU A 82 -16.89 -0.25 17.04
C LEU A 82 -18.17 0.47 16.61
N ASN A 83 -19.10 0.73 17.54
CA ASN A 83 -20.36 1.39 17.24
C ASN A 83 -20.16 2.83 16.74
N GLU A 84 -19.27 3.59 17.38
CA GLU A 84 -18.95 4.96 16.99
C GLU A 84 -18.32 5.01 15.59
N GLN A 85 -17.28 4.20 15.36
CA GLN A 85 -16.61 4.12 14.07
C GLN A 85 -17.58 3.69 12.95
N LEU A 86 -18.41 2.68 13.22
CA LEU A 86 -19.39 2.19 12.26
C LEU A 86 -20.47 3.23 11.97
N ALA A 87 -20.97 3.94 12.99
CA ALA A 87 -21.96 5.00 12.81
C ALA A 87 -21.41 6.15 11.97
N TYR A 88 -20.15 6.54 12.21
CA TYR A 88 -19.47 7.54 11.39
C TYR A 88 -19.40 7.10 9.93
N TRP A 89 -18.86 5.91 9.63
CA TRP A 89 -18.68 5.46 8.25
C TRP A 89 -19.99 5.20 7.52
N LYS A 90 -21.02 4.68 8.20
CA LYS A 90 -22.36 4.55 7.63
C LYS A 90 -22.95 5.89 7.21
N LYS A 91 -22.66 6.96 7.97
CA LYS A 91 -23.11 8.31 7.65
C LYS A 91 -22.30 8.92 6.51
N GLN A 92 -20.96 8.79 6.53
CA GLN A 92 -20.10 9.39 5.50
C GLN A 92 -20.28 8.73 4.13
N LEU A 93 -20.51 7.41 4.12
CA LEU A 93 -20.62 6.60 2.91
C LEU A 93 -22.08 6.27 2.55
N ALA A 94 -23.04 7.01 3.13
CA ALA A 94 -24.45 6.85 2.81
C ALA A 94 -24.70 7.20 1.33
N ASP A 95 -25.59 6.45 0.68
CA ASP A 95 -26.07 6.71 -0.68
C ASP A 95 -25.00 6.71 -1.79
N LEU A 96 -23.79 6.19 -1.50
CA LEU A 96 -22.73 6.11 -2.50
C LEU A 96 -23.10 5.16 -3.65
N PRO A 97 -22.80 5.53 -4.90
CA PRO A 97 -23.01 4.65 -6.03
C PRO A 97 -22.08 3.43 -5.91
N VAL A 98 -22.61 2.25 -6.28
CA VAL A 98 -21.85 0.99 -6.27
C VAL A 98 -20.71 1.02 -7.31
N LEU A 99 -20.88 1.79 -8.38
CA LEU A 99 -19.93 1.92 -9.47
C LEU A 99 -19.74 3.40 -9.84
N HIS A 100 -18.49 3.79 -10.00
CA HIS A 100 -18.12 5.09 -10.56
C HIS A 100 -18.37 5.10 -12.07
N SER A 101 -18.89 6.21 -12.60
CA SER A 101 -19.26 6.37 -14.03
C SER A 101 -18.07 6.73 -14.93
N LEU A 102 -16.85 6.25 -14.62
CA LEU A 102 -15.71 6.46 -15.51
C LEU A 102 -15.96 5.78 -16.86
N PRO A 103 -15.64 6.46 -17.98
CA PRO A 103 -15.74 5.86 -19.29
C PRO A 103 -14.72 4.71 -19.38
N LEU A 104 -15.21 3.51 -19.67
CA LEU A 104 -14.39 2.32 -19.87
C LEU A 104 -14.33 2.00 -21.37
N ASP A 105 -13.16 1.56 -21.84
CA ASP A 105 -13.02 1.08 -23.22
C ASP A 105 -13.78 -0.22 -23.47
N ASN A 106 -14.00 -1.03 -22.42
CA ASN A 106 -14.65 -2.33 -22.48
C ASN A 106 -15.63 -2.52 -21.30
N PRO A 107 -16.71 -3.30 -21.46
CA PRO A 107 -17.62 -3.61 -20.37
C PRO A 107 -16.91 -4.40 -19.25
N ARG A 108 -17.33 -4.18 -18.01
CA ARG A 108 -16.80 -4.91 -16.85
C ARG A 108 -17.15 -6.40 -16.96
N PRO A 109 -16.16 -7.32 -16.99
CA PRO A 109 -16.45 -8.75 -17.04
C PRO A 109 -16.95 -9.26 -15.69
N ALA A 110 -17.75 -10.34 -15.70
CA ALA A 110 -18.24 -10.98 -14.49
C ALA A 110 -17.13 -11.62 -13.63
N VAL A 111 -16.02 -12.03 -14.28
CA VAL A 111 -14.84 -12.58 -13.63
C VAL A 111 -13.64 -11.69 -13.93
N GLN A 112 -12.99 -11.19 -12.89
CA GLN A 112 -11.81 -10.33 -13.00
C GLN A 112 -10.56 -11.14 -13.37
N SER A 113 -9.79 -10.67 -14.36
CA SER A 113 -8.55 -11.33 -14.81
C SER A 113 -7.31 -10.96 -13.97
N PHE A 114 -7.38 -9.87 -13.20
CA PHE A 114 -6.27 -9.24 -12.48
C PHE A 114 -5.10 -8.77 -13.36
N ALA A 115 -5.20 -8.90 -14.69
CA ALA A 115 -4.21 -8.35 -15.60
C ALA A 115 -4.26 -6.82 -15.57
N GLY A 116 -3.10 -6.19 -15.36
CA GLY A 116 -2.94 -4.74 -15.32
C GLY A 116 -1.66 -4.32 -16.04
N ASN A 117 -1.59 -3.04 -16.41
CA ASN A 117 -0.40 -2.42 -16.98
C ASN A 117 -0.01 -1.19 -16.16
N LEU A 118 1.26 -0.78 -16.24
CA LEU A 118 1.77 0.36 -15.50
C LEU A 118 2.12 1.50 -16.47
N HIS A 119 1.48 2.65 -16.28
CA HIS A 119 1.87 3.89 -16.92
C HIS A 119 2.53 4.82 -15.92
N VAL A 120 3.76 5.26 -16.23
CA VAL A 120 4.53 6.16 -15.38
C VAL A 120 4.71 7.49 -16.12
N SER A 121 4.29 8.57 -15.48
CA SER A 121 4.59 9.94 -15.91
C SER A 121 5.31 10.69 -14.79
N ARG A 122 6.01 11.76 -15.14
CA ARG A 122 6.72 12.61 -14.18
C ARG A 122 6.14 14.01 -14.23
N ILE A 123 5.91 14.59 -13.06
CA ILE A 123 5.56 16.00 -12.91
C ILE A 123 6.87 16.79 -12.86
N GLU A 124 6.98 17.80 -13.70
CA GLU A 124 8.15 18.68 -13.73
C GLU A 124 8.36 19.38 -12.38
N GLN A 125 9.62 19.57 -11.99
CA GLN A 125 10.01 20.14 -10.70
C GLN A 125 9.36 21.51 -10.44
N ALA A 126 9.27 22.37 -11.46
CA ALA A 126 8.65 23.68 -11.35
C ALA A 126 7.15 23.58 -11.01
N THR A 127 6.43 22.63 -11.62
CA THR A 127 5.01 22.38 -11.33
C THR A 127 4.82 21.82 -9.93
N HIS A 128 5.68 20.87 -9.52
CA HIS A 128 5.67 20.32 -8.16
C HIS A 128 5.87 21.42 -7.10
N GLN A 129 6.86 22.31 -7.29
CA GLN A 129 7.15 23.39 -6.35
C GLN A 129 5.97 24.37 -6.22
N ARG A 130 5.36 24.76 -7.35
CA ARG A 130 4.19 25.65 -7.34
C ARG A 130 2.99 25.01 -6.63
N LEU A 131 2.72 23.73 -6.86
CA LEU A 131 1.64 23.01 -6.18
C LEU A 131 1.89 22.94 -4.67
N MET A 132 3.12 22.61 -4.27
CA MET A 132 3.49 22.53 -2.86
C MET A 132 3.34 23.88 -2.15
N ALA A 133 3.79 24.98 -2.76
CA ALA A 133 3.61 26.33 -2.22
C ALA A 133 2.12 26.69 -2.06
N MET A 134 1.30 26.41 -3.09
CA MET A 134 -0.16 26.64 -3.03
C MET A 134 -0.82 25.85 -1.88
N CYS A 135 -0.40 24.59 -1.66
CA CYS A 135 -0.93 23.79 -0.55
C CYS A 135 -0.56 24.43 0.79
N GLN A 136 0.69 24.84 0.97
CA GLN A 136 1.19 25.47 2.19
C GLN A 136 0.46 26.79 2.50
N GLU A 137 0.26 27.65 1.50
CA GLU A 137 -0.50 28.92 1.65
C GLU A 137 -1.94 28.70 2.14
N ARG A 138 -2.51 27.51 1.89
CA ARG A 138 -3.87 27.13 2.27
C ARG A 138 -3.93 26.22 3.50
N GLY A 139 -2.80 25.99 4.18
CA GLY A 139 -2.73 25.07 5.31
C GLY A 139 -3.00 23.61 4.93
N ALA A 140 -2.87 23.25 3.65
CA ALA A 140 -3.08 21.91 3.14
C ALA A 140 -1.74 21.17 2.95
N THR A 141 -1.78 19.85 3.03
CA THR A 141 -0.62 19.01 2.68
C THR A 141 -0.56 18.79 1.18
N LEU A 142 0.62 18.41 0.65
CA LEU A 142 0.75 18.01 -0.76
C LEU A 142 -0.16 16.82 -1.10
N PHE A 143 -0.37 15.90 -0.15
CA PHE A 143 -1.32 14.79 -0.30
C PHE A 143 -2.75 15.31 -0.58
N MET A 144 -3.25 16.25 0.23
CA MET A 144 -4.57 16.85 0.02
C MET A 144 -4.67 17.56 -1.34
N GLY A 145 -3.61 18.27 -1.74
CA GLY A 145 -3.56 18.95 -3.05
C GLY A 145 -3.61 17.98 -4.22
N LEU A 146 -2.80 16.92 -4.19
CA LEU A 146 -2.80 15.87 -5.23
C LEU A 146 -4.12 15.11 -5.26
N HIS A 147 -4.69 14.80 -4.10
CA HIS A 147 -6.00 14.18 -3.98
C HIS A 147 -7.08 15.06 -4.62
N ALA A 148 -7.09 16.36 -4.33
CA ALA A 148 -8.04 17.30 -4.94
C ALA A 148 -7.88 17.39 -6.46
N VAL A 149 -6.65 17.45 -6.97
CA VAL A 149 -6.38 17.43 -8.42
C VAL A 149 -6.89 16.14 -9.06
N PHE A 150 -6.68 15.00 -8.41
CA PHE A 150 -7.17 13.71 -8.89
C PHE A 150 -8.69 13.62 -8.87
N SER A 151 -9.36 14.05 -7.78
CA SER A 151 -10.83 14.08 -7.70
C SER A 151 -11.43 14.98 -8.79
N VAL A 152 -10.83 16.17 -9.04
CA VAL A 152 -11.27 17.05 -10.13
C VAL A 152 -11.08 16.39 -11.50
N LEU A 153 -9.99 15.65 -11.70
CA LEU A 153 -9.77 14.90 -12.92
C LEU A 153 -10.88 13.87 -13.13
N LEU A 154 -11.13 13.02 -12.12
CA LEU A 154 -12.15 11.99 -12.18
C LEU A 154 -13.54 12.59 -12.44
N ALA A 155 -13.92 13.64 -11.71
CA ALA A 155 -15.17 14.37 -11.91
C ALA A 155 -15.36 14.86 -13.35
N ARG A 156 -14.28 15.36 -13.98
CA ARG A 156 -14.33 15.82 -15.39
C ARG A 156 -14.49 14.69 -16.39
N TYR A 157 -13.95 13.50 -16.10
CA TYR A 157 -14.05 12.35 -17.00
C TYR A 157 -15.35 11.56 -16.80
N SER A 158 -15.88 11.47 -15.58
CA SER A 158 -17.12 10.74 -15.29
C SER A 158 -18.37 11.62 -15.34
N ASN A 159 -18.21 12.96 -15.34
CA ASN A 159 -19.28 13.91 -15.12
C ASN A 159 -20.02 13.74 -13.77
N GLU A 160 -19.35 13.15 -12.77
CA GLU A 160 -19.84 13.03 -11.41
C GLU A 160 -19.36 14.20 -10.54
N GLN A 161 -20.18 14.60 -9.57
CA GLN A 161 -19.87 15.68 -8.63
C GLN A 161 -19.48 15.16 -7.24
N ASP A 162 -19.69 13.87 -6.99
CA ASP A 162 -19.32 13.18 -5.76
C ASP A 162 -18.29 12.11 -6.10
N ILE A 163 -17.07 12.24 -5.58
CA ILE A 163 -15.92 11.39 -5.86
C ILE A 163 -15.39 10.87 -4.53
N VAL A 164 -15.37 9.55 -4.40
CA VAL A 164 -14.87 8.82 -3.22
C VAL A 164 -13.69 7.95 -3.60
#